data_AF-A0A1I3GMI1-F1
#
_entry.id   AF-A0A1I3GMI1-F1
#
_cell.length_a   1.000
_cell.length_b   1.000
_cell.length_c   1.000
_cell.angle_alpha   90.00
_cell.angle_beta   90.00
_cell.angle_gamma   90.00
#
_symmetry.space_group_name_H-M   'P 1'
#
loop_
_entity.id
_entity.type
_entity.pdbx_description
1 polymer ?
#
loop_
_entity_poly.entity_id
_entity_poly.type
_entity_poly.pdbx_seq_one_letter_code
_entity_poly.pdbx_strand_id
1 'polypeptide(L)'
;MIESTYEVVAALDRENLMDWKQFLASVIGSLAWPAALVAIVFVFKNQLRLLIVHIRKIGAAGVNVELSEKVEEAVDAGEVVQAEKGVVAPDVIGLDPTLLQLAKSFPEAALIQSFKELEALILKLRARMPDDRPARNLYEVLKALEKQQFIPQSAITLFQSLREARNAAAHGKGEEALSSSEALDLIRQIKLLQEVLHPVLDQLPPKSARI
;
A
#
# COMPACT_ATOMS: atom_id res chain seq x y z
N MET A 1 -68.68 46.07 35.53
CA MET A 1 -68.46 44.69 35.03
C MET A 1 -68.31 44.69 33.50
N ILE A 2 -67.52 45.63 32.95
CA ILE A 2 -67.32 45.79 31.49
C ILE A 2 -65.82 46.06 31.18
N GLU A 3 -65.05 46.61 32.12
CA GLU A 3 -63.59 46.81 31.93
C GLU A 3 -62.78 45.51 31.87
N SER A 4 -63.20 44.46 32.59
CA SER A 4 -62.47 43.18 32.64
C SER A 4 -62.46 42.41 31.31
N THR A 5 -63.44 42.63 30.43
CA THR A 5 -63.51 41.95 29.12
C THR A 5 -62.60 42.58 28.08
N TYR A 6 -62.29 43.88 28.17
CA TYR A 6 -61.42 44.55 27.20
C TYR A 6 -59.94 44.25 27.44
N GLU A 7 -59.51 44.11 28.69
CA GLU A 7 -58.13 43.71 29.01
C GLU A 7 -57.81 42.28 28.54
N VAL A 8 -58.77 41.36 28.66
CA VAL A 8 -58.60 39.96 28.24
C VAL A 8 -58.53 39.85 26.72
N VAL A 9 -59.35 40.60 25.98
CA VAL A 9 -59.32 40.59 24.51
C VAL A 9 -58.05 41.28 23.97
N ALA A 10 -57.59 42.36 24.60
CA ALA A 10 -56.33 43.02 24.24
C ALA A 10 -55.07 42.20 24.60
N ALA A 11 -55.17 41.30 25.59
CA ALA A 11 -54.11 40.35 25.94
C ALA A 11 -54.09 39.15 24.97
N LEU A 12 -55.25 38.60 24.59
CA LEU A 12 -55.36 37.48 23.64
C LEU A 12 -54.91 37.82 22.22
N ASP A 13 -55.03 39.08 21.79
CA ASP A 13 -54.56 39.55 20.47
C ASP A 13 -53.03 39.78 20.45
N ARG A 14 -52.42 40.06 21.61
CA ARG A 14 -50.95 40.21 21.73
C ARG A 14 -50.17 38.89 21.83
N GLU A 15 -50.80 37.80 22.27
CA GLU A 15 -50.13 36.49 22.37
C GLU A 15 -50.01 35.78 21.00
N ASN A 16 -50.99 35.90 20.10
CA ASN A 16 -50.99 35.17 18.83
C ASN A 16 -50.07 35.75 17.74
N LEU A 17 -49.63 37.02 17.87
CA LEU A 17 -48.78 37.68 16.88
C LEU A 17 -47.28 37.33 17.00
N MET A 18 -46.83 36.86 18.18
CA MET A 18 -45.43 36.48 18.40
C MET A 18 -45.08 35.06 17.93
N ASP A 19 -46.06 34.18 17.72
CA ASP A 19 -45.77 32.76 17.48
C ASP A 19 -45.50 32.42 16.00
N TRP A 20 -46.27 32.99 15.07
CA TRP A 20 -46.16 32.62 13.65
C TRP A 20 -44.86 33.15 12.99
N LYS A 21 -44.47 34.39 13.30
CA LYS A 21 -43.26 35.00 12.72
C LYS A 21 -41.99 34.38 13.30
N GLN A 22 -41.99 34.03 14.58
CA GLN A 22 -40.87 33.37 15.24
C GLN A 22 -40.73 31.91 14.77
N PHE A 23 -41.84 31.21 14.54
CA PHE A 23 -41.83 29.88 13.93
C PHE A 23 -41.27 29.91 12.50
N LEU A 24 -41.70 30.85 11.66
CA LEU A 24 -41.17 30.96 10.30
C LEU A 24 -39.68 31.34 10.29
N ALA A 25 -39.24 32.19 11.23
CA ALA A 25 -37.84 32.55 11.40
C ALA A 25 -36.97 31.36 11.86
N SER A 26 -37.48 30.48 12.73
CA SER A 26 -36.75 29.29 13.18
C SER A 26 -36.68 28.21 12.10
N VAL A 27 -37.73 28.06 11.30
CA VAL A 27 -37.75 27.16 10.13
C VAL A 27 -36.80 27.65 9.03
N ILE A 28 -36.86 28.94 8.66
CA ILE A 28 -35.94 29.50 7.66
C ILE A 28 -34.50 29.49 8.19
N GLY A 29 -34.28 29.82 9.46
CA GLY A 29 -32.95 29.78 10.07
C GLY A 29 -32.32 28.38 10.07
N SER A 30 -33.12 27.34 10.34
CA SER A 30 -32.65 25.94 10.33
C SER A 30 -32.46 25.39 8.91
N LEU A 31 -33.26 25.83 7.93
CA LEU A 31 -33.14 25.40 6.53
C LEU A 31 -32.16 26.24 5.70
N ALA A 32 -31.78 27.43 6.17
CA ALA A 32 -30.85 28.30 5.45
C ALA A 32 -29.46 27.67 5.33
N TRP A 33 -28.94 27.02 6.39
CA TRP A 33 -27.63 26.36 6.37
C TRP A 33 -27.58 25.17 5.38
N PRO A 34 -28.52 24.20 5.41
CA PRO A 34 -28.50 23.10 4.47
C PRO A 34 -28.77 23.55 3.04
N ALA A 35 -29.67 24.51 2.83
CA ALA A 35 -29.93 25.08 1.51
C ALA A 35 -28.71 25.82 0.96
N ALA A 36 -28.01 26.60 1.78
CA ALA A 36 -26.76 27.25 1.40
C ALA A 36 -25.69 26.22 1.04
N LEU A 37 -25.53 25.15 1.83
CA LEU A 37 -24.59 24.06 1.53
C LEU A 37 -24.90 23.40 0.17
N VAL A 38 -26.16 23.06 -0.08
CA VAL A 38 -26.61 22.45 -1.34
C VAL A 38 -26.42 23.43 -2.50
N ALA A 39 -26.74 24.70 -2.33
CA ALA A 39 -26.55 25.74 -3.35
C ALA A 39 -25.06 25.91 -3.69
N ILE A 40 -24.18 25.96 -2.69
CA ILE A 40 -22.73 26.00 -2.87
C ILE A 40 -22.27 24.77 -3.65
N VAL A 41 -22.62 23.55 -3.21
CA VAL A 41 -22.24 22.33 -3.93
C VAL A 41 -22.76 22.35 -5.37
N PHE A 42 -23.98 22.82 -5.61
CA PHE A 42 -24.58 22.85 -6.95
C PHE A 42 -23.91 23.86 -7.89
N VAL A 43 -23.59 25.06 -7.39
CA VAL A 43 -22.88 26.11 -8.14
C VAL A 43 -21.43 25.68 -8.42
N PHE A 44 -20.77 25.10 -7.43
CA PHE A 44 -19.35 24.75 -7.50
C PHE A 44 -19.07 23.32 -7.97
N LYS A 45 -20.09 22.48 -8.26
CA LYS A 45 -19.92 21.05 -8.61
C LYS A 45 -18.90 20.82 -9.73
N ASN A 46 -18.87 21.70 -10.73
CA ASN A 46 -17.95 21.58 -11.85
C ASN A 46 -16.51 21.90 -11.44
N GLN A 47 -16.32 22.91 -10.57
CA GLN A 47 -15.01 23.30 -10.05
C GLN A 47 -14.46 22.27 -9.06
N LEU A 48 -15.33 21.73 -8.20
CA LEU A 48 -15.01 20.62 -7.30
C LEU A 48 -14.57 19.38 -8.08
N ARG A 49 -15.25 19.07 -9.20
CA ARG A 49 -14.87 17.94 -10.06
C ARG A 49 -13.48 18.12 -10.67
N LEU A 50 -13.16 19.33 -11.15
CA LEU A 50 -11.83 19.63 -11.69
C LEU A 50 -10.75 19.53 -10.62
N LEU A 51 -11.03 20.00 -9.40
CA LEU A 51 -10.07 19.92 -8.29
C LEU A 51 -9.82 18.46 -7.87
N ILE A 52 -10.87 17.64 -7.79
CA ILE A 52 -10.75 16.20 -7.51
C ILE A 52 -9.91 15.50 -8.58
N VAL A 53 -10.07 15.85 -9.87
CA VAL A 53 -9.25 15.29 -10.95
C VAL A 53 -7.78 15.69 -10.82
N HIS A 54 -7.47 16.95 -10.50
CA HIS A 54 -6.09 17.39 -10.29
C HIS A 54 -5.45 16.71 -9.07
N ILE A 55 -6.15 16.60 -7.94
CA ILE A 55 -5.64 15.90 -6.75
C ILE A 55 -5.35 14.44 -7.09
N ARG A 56 -6.23 13.78 -7.86
CA ARG A 56 -5.99 12.40 -8.33
C ARG A 56 -4.75 12.30 -9.22
N LYS A 57 -4.56 13.23 -10.16
CA LYS A 57 -3.40 13.26 -11.06
C LYS A 57 -2.07 13.55 -10.35
N ILE A 58 -2.10 14.34 -9.27
CA ILE A 58 -0.93 14.56 -8.41
C ILE A 58 -0.67 13.31 -7.55
N GLY A 59 -1.73 12.64 -7.08
CA GLY A 59 -1.71 11.35 -6.37
C GLY A 59 -0.96 10.26 -7.15
N ALA A 60 -1.54 9.70 -8.22
CA ALA A 60 -1.06 10.01 -9.56
C ALA A 60 0.44 9.82 -9.80
N ALA A 61 1.01 10.93 -10.24
CA ALA A 61 2.44 11.08 -10.43
C ALA A 61 3.26 10.81 -9.16
N GLY A 62 2.76 11.14 -7.97
CA GLY A 62 3.48 10.89 -6.70
C GLY A 62 3.70 9.41 -6.43
N VAL A 63 2.67 8.58 -6.58
CA VAL A 63 2.74 7.12 -6.38
C VAL A 63 3.66 6.46 -7.40
N ASN A 64 3.63 6.93 -8.66
CA ASN A 64 4.56 6.45 -9.69
C ASN A 64 6.02 6.76 -9.35
N VAL A 65 6.32 7.99 -8.92
CA VAL A 65 7.68 8.37 -8.52
C VAL A 65 8.15 7.54 -7.33
N GLU A 66 7.30 7.33 -6.32
CA GLU A 66 7.62 6.49 -5.16
C GLU A 66 7.87 5.04 -5.58
N LEU A 67 7.07 4.47 -6.49
CA LEU A 67 7.29 3.11 -6.98
C LEU A 67 8.62 2.99 -7.74
N SER A 68 8.91 3.89 -8.66
CA SER A 68 10.15 3.86 -9.43
C SER A 68 11.38 4.03 -8.52
N GLU A 69 11.30 4.90 -7.49
CA GLU A 69 12.34 5.03 -6.46
C GLU A 69 12.55 3.71 -5.70
N LYS A 70 11.47 3.03 -5.31
CA LYS A 70 11.56 1.71 -4.65
C LYS A 70 12.11 0.61 -5.55
N VAL A 71 11.86 0.68 -6.86
CA VAL A 71 12.47 -0.24 -7.83
C VAL A 71 13.97 0.01 -7.91
N GLU A 72 14.39 1.27 -8.02
CA GLU A 72 15.80 1.68 -8.05
C GLU A 72 16.53 1.26 -6.77
N GLU A 73 15.97 1.54 -5.59
CA GLU A 73 16.52 1.08 -4.30
C GLU A 73 16.73 -0.44 -4.24
N ALA A 74 15.81 -1.22 -4.83
CA ALA A 74 15.92 -2.67 -4.88
C ALA A 74 17.00 -3.14 -5.86
N VAL A 75 17.18 -2.44 -6.99
CA VAL A 75 18.25 -2.71 -7.95
C VAL A 75 19.61 -2.40 -7.33
N ASP A 76 19.78 -1.24 -6.73
CA ASP A 76 21.02 -0.82 -6.07
C ASP A 76 21.43 -1.77 -4.94
N ALA A 77 20.48 -2.15 -4.09
CA ALA A 77 20.72 -3.15 -3.04
C ALA A 77 21.15 -4.50 -3.63
N GLY A 78 20.61 -4.85 -4.79
CA GLY A 78 20.98 -6.04 -5.54
C GLY A 78 22.39 -5.99 -6.09
N GLU A 79 22.82 -4.85 -6.65
CA GLU A 79 24.20 -4.66 -7.12
C GLU A 79 25.23 -4.82 -6.00
N VAL A 80 24.93 -4.31 -4.80
CA VAL A 80 25.78 -4.52 -3.61
C VAL A 80 25.89 -6.02 -3.28
N VAL A 81 24.76 -6.75 -3.28
CA VAL A 81 24.76 -8.20 -3.04
C VAL A 81 25.58 -8.96 -4.09
N GLN A 82 25.44 -8.58 -5.38
CA GLN A 82 26.21 -9.19 -6.48
C GLN A 82 27.71 -8.98 -6.27
N ALA A 83 28.12 -7.76 -5.92
CA ALA A 83 29.53 -7.43 -5.66
C ALA A 83 30.10 -8.21 -4.47
N GLU A 84 29.34 -8.37 -3.38
CA GLU A 84 29.80 -9.08 -2.18
C GLU A 84 29.86 -10.60 -2.35
N LYS A 85 28.91 -11.19 -3.08
CA LYS A 85 28.81 -12.65 -3.23
C LYS A 85 29.42 -13.19 -4.52
N GLY A 86 29.79 -12.32 -5.45
CA GLY A 86 30.28 -12.72 -6.78
C GLY A 86 29.22 -13.50 -7.58
N VAL A 87 27.95 -13.32 -7.26
CA VAL A 87 26.81 -13.94 -7.96
C VAL A 87 26.30 -12.92 -8.96
N VAL A 88 26.04 -13.36 -10.19
CA VAL A 88 25.43 -12.52 -11.23
C VAL A 88 23.93 -12.72 -11.19
N ALA A 89 23.17 -11.63 -11.20
CA ALA A 89 21.72 -11.73 -11.29
C ALA A 89 21.33 -12.47 -12.59
N PRO A 90 20.42 -13.46 -12.55
CA PRO A 90 20.04 -14.21 -13.74
C PRO A 90 19.54 -13.28 -14.85
N ASP A 91 19.99 -13.53 -16.08
CA ASP A 91 19.50 -12.76 -17.22
C ASP A 91 17.99 -13.00 -17.40
N VAL A 92 17.27 -11.93 -17.74
CA VAL A 92 15.81 -11.96 -17.95
C VAL A 92 15.44 -12.87 -19.11
N ILE A 93 16.36 -13.09 -20.06
CA ILE A 93 16.24 -14.04 -21.16
C ILE A 93 16.29 -15.50 -20.67
N GLY A 94 16.90 -15.75 -19.51
CA GLY A 94 16.94 -17.06 -18.83
C GLY A 94 15.79 -17.30 -17.85
N LEU A 95 14.85 -16.35 -17.68
CA LEU A 95 13.63 -16.56 -16.91
C LEU A 95 12.72 -17.56 -17.63
N ASP A 96 11.94 -18.30 -16.85
CA ASP A 96 10.86 -19.17 -17.36
C ASP A 96 10.02 -18.37 -18.39
N PRO A 97 9.88 -18.85 -19.65
CA PRO A 97 9.09 -18.18 -20.67
C PRO A 97 7.66 -17.84 -20.22
N THR A 98 7.10 -18.66 -19.33
CA THR A 98 5.78 -18.46 -18.72
C THR A 98 5.76 -17.23 -17.83
N LEU A 99 6.79 -17.05 -17.00
CA LEU A 99 6.94 -15.90 -16.11
C LEU A 99 7.19 -14.61 -16.89
N LEU A 100 7.95 -14.69 -17.99
CA LEU A 100 8.19 -13.56 -18.88
C LEU A 100 6.91 -13.13 -19.59
N GLN A 101 6.09 -14.08 -20.06
CA GLN A 101 4.78 -13.78 -20.62
C GLN A 101 3.85 -13.18 -19.56
N LEU A 102 3.86 -13.72 -18.34
CA LEU A 102 3.08 -13.18 -17.23
C LEU A 102 3.50 -11.76 -16.87
N ALA A 103 4.80 -11.45 -16.84
CA ALA A 103 5.30 -10.11 -16.55
C ALA A 103 4.97 -9.08 -17.65
N LYS A 104 4.76 -9.53 -18.89
CA LYS A 104 4.31 -8.67 -20.00
C LYS A 104 2.81 -8.39 -19.95
N SER A 105 2.02 -9.38 -19.54
CA SER A 105 0.55 -9.26 -19.53
C SER A 105 -0.01 -8.76 -18.20
N PHE A 106 0.59 -9.17 -17.09
CA PHE A 106 0.18 -8.90 -15.71
C PHE A 106 1.43 -8.72 -14.82
N PRO A 107 2.11 -7.57 -14.90
CA PRO A 107 3.38 -7.30 -14.19
C PRO A 107 3.29 -7.55 -12.68
N GLU A 108 2.22 -7.11 -12.03
CA GLU A 108 2.01 -7.28 -10.59
C GLU A 108 1.83 -8.74 -10.21
N ALA A 109 1.11 -9.50 -11.03
CA ALA A 109 0.90 -10.93 -10.79
C ALA A 109 2.22 -11.70 -10.89
N ALA A 110 3.07 -11.37 -11.87
CA ALA A 110 4.40 -11.96 -12.03
C ALA A 110 5.32 -11.63 -10.85
N LEU A 111 5.29 -10.38 -10.37
CA LEU A 111 6.03 -9.96 -9.18
C LEU A 111 5.57 -10.74 -7.94
N ILE A 112 4.25 -10.80 -7.70
CA ILE A 112 3.67 -11.52 -6.55
C ILE A 112 4.03 -13.02 -6.61
N GLN A 113 3.96 -13.63 -7.79
CA GLN A 113 4.32 -15.03 -7.97
C GLN A 113 5.79 -15.28 -7.61
N SER A 114 6.69 -14.45 -8.11
CA SER A 114 8.14 -14.55 -7.83
C SER A 114 8.44 -14.32 -6.35
N PHE A 115 7.74 -13.37 -5.72
CA PHE A 115 7.90 -13.10 -4.30
C PHE A 115 7.42 -14.28 -3.44
N LYS A 116 6.30 -14.93 -3.79
CA LYS A 116 5.82 -16.14 -3.10
C LYS A 116 6.84 -17.27 -3.13
N GLU A 117 7.56 -17.44 -4.24
CA GLU A 117 8.64 -18.43 -4.33
C GLU A 117 9.79 -18.12 -3.37
N LEU A 118 10.17 -16.84 -3.24
CA LEU A 118 11.16 -16.37 -2.27
C LEU A 118 10.68 -16.58 -0.82
N GLU A 119 9.42 -16.24 -0.50
CA GLU A 119 8.84 -16.48 0.82
C GLU A 119 8.86 -17.98 1.17
N ALA A 120 8.47 -18.85 0.22
CA ALA A 120 8.51 -20.28 0.40
C ALA A 120 9.94 -20.80 0.66
N LEU A 121 10.96 -20.24 -0.02
CA LEU A 121 12.36 -20.56 0.22
C LEU A 121 12.81 -20.17 1.64
N ILE A 122 12.45 -18.97 2.10
CA ILE A 122 12.77 -18.50 3.46
C ILE A 122 12.05 -19.37 4.51
N LEU A 123 10.81 -19.79 4.26
CA LEU A 123 10.09 -20.72 5.14
C LEU A 123 10.75 -22.11 5.19
N LYS A 124 11.30 -22.61 4.08
CA LYS A 124 12.10 -23.85 4.08
C LYS A 124 13.37 -23.70 4.92
N LEU A 125 14.08 -22.57 4.80
CA LEU A 125 15.26 -22.26 5.63
C LEU A 125 14.90 -22.26 7.11
N ARG A 126 13.81 -21.56 7.46
CA ARG A 126 13.26 -21.54 8.83
C ARG A 126 13.01 -22.95 9.37
N ALA A 127 12.44 -23.84 8.57
CA ALA A 127 12.16 -25.22 8.99
C ALA A 127 13.44 -26.05 9.25
N ARG A 128 14.59 -25.65 8.70
CA ARG A 128 15.90 -26.29 8.94
C ARG A 128 16.67 -25.67 10.11
N MET A 129 16.28 -24.49 10.60
CA MET A 129 16.99 -23.84 11.72
C MET A 129 16.82 -24.62 13.04
N PRO A 130 17.84 -24.68 13.90
CA PRO A 130 17.77 -25.27 15.24
C PRO A 130 17.18 -24.26 16.24
N ASP A 131 15.97 -23.78 16.00
CA ASP A 131 15.32 -22.79 16.86
C ASP A 131 13.93 -23.23 17.29
N ASP A 132 13.68 -23.16 18.61
CA ASP A 132 12.43 -23.59 19.24
C ASP A 132 11.31 -22.52 19.16
N ARG A 133 11.53 -21.40 18.44
CA ARG A 133 10.53 -20.33 18.36
C ARG A 133 9.53 -20.59 17.22
N PRO A 134 8.26 -20.86 17.53
CA PRO A 134 7.25 -21.26 16.55
C PRO A 134 6.73 -20.10 15.68
N ALA A 135 7.21 -18.86 15.85
CA ALA A 135 6.61 -17.68 15.21
C ALA A 135 7.61 -16.65 14.64
N ARG A 136 8.79 -17.05 14.14
CA ARG A 136 9.66 -16.09 13.43
C ARG A 136 9.02 -15.63 12.13
N ASN A 137 8.89 -14.30 11.98
CA ASN A 137 8.56 -13.69 10.70
C ASN A 137 9.75 -13.84 9.72
N LEU A 138 9.52 -13.64 8.42
CA LEU A 138 10.54 -13.86 7.39
C LEU A 138 11.81 -13.01 7.61
N TYR A 139 11.62 -11.79 8.10
CA TYR A 139 12.72 -10.87 8.39
C TYR A 139 13.60 -11.37 9.55
N GLU A 140 13.00 -11.90 10.61
CA GLU A 140 13.72 -12.52 11.74
C GLU A 140 14.49 -13.77 11.33
N VAL A 141 13.99 -14.52 10.35
CA VAL A 141 14.73 -15.66 9.77
C VAL A 141 15.99 -15.14 9.10
N LEU A 142 15.88 -14.15 8.21
CA LEU A 142 17.03 -13.58 7.51
C LEU A 142 18.04 -12.94 8.47
N LYS A 143 17.59 -12.19 9.48
CA LYS A 143 18.46 -11.65 10.54
C LYS A 143 19.24 -12.73 11.28
N ALA A 144 18.62 -13.89 11.51
CA ALA A 144 19.30 -14.96 12.20
C ALA A 144 20.31 -15.70 11.31
N LEU A 145 20.09 -15.73 9.99
CA LEU A 145 21.06 -16.22 9.02
C LEU A 145 22.26 -15.27 8.89
N GLU A 146 22.02 -13.95 8.90
CA GLU A 146 23.08 -12.93 8.90
C GLU A 146 23.92 -12.99 10.16
N LYS A 147 23.29 -13.10 11.34
CA LYS A 147 24.02 -13.25 12.61
C LYS A 147 24.92 -14.49 12.63
N GLN A 148 24.55 -15.54 11.91
CA GLN A 148 25.34 -16.76 11.73
C GLN A 148 26.28 -16.70 10.52
N GLN A 149 26.38 -15.54 9.87
CA GLN A 149 27.23 -15.23 8.72
C GLN A 149 26.94 -16.07 7.45
N PHE A 150 25.76 -16.69 7.37
CA PHE A 150 25.34 -17.42 6.16
C PHE A 150 25.04 -16.46 5.00
N ILE A 151 24.49 -15.29 5.32
CA ILE A 151 24.18 -14.23 4.36
C ILE A 151 24.77 -12.90 4.82
N PRO A 152 25.06 -11.98 3.89
CA PRO A 152 25.55 -10.65 4.23
C PRO A 152 24.37 -9.75 4.63
N GLN A 153 24.66 -8.64 5.31
CA GLN A 153 23.66 -7.64 5.67
C GLN A 153 22.99 -7.01 4.44
N SER A 154 23.71 -6.90 3.31
CA SER A 154 23.17 -6.43 2.02
C SER A 154 21.99 -7.28 1.53
N ALA A 155 21.96 -8.59 1.80
CA ALA A 155 20.83 -9.45 1.44
C ALA A 155 19.57 -9.15 2.27
N ILE A 156 19.73 -8.70 3.52
CA ILE A 156 18.62 -8.23 4.35
C ILE A 156 18.08 -6.89 3.84
N THR A 157 18.97 -6.00 3.41
CA THR A 157 18.59 -4.73 2.79
C THR A 157 17.83 -4.98 1.50
N LEU A 158 18.35 -5.82 0.60
CA LEU A 158 17.67 -6.23 -0.64
C LEU A 158 16.27 -6.80 -0.38
N PHE A 159 16.13 -7.69 0.60
CA PHE A 159 14.81 -8.23 0.96
C PHE A 159 13.82 -7.13 1.41
N GLN A 160 14.28 -6.13 2.17
CA GLN A 160 13.44 -5.02 2.60
C GLN A 160 13.00 -4.15 1.43
N SER A 161 13.93 -3.75 0.56
CA SER A 161 13.64 -2.96 -0.64
C SER A 161 12.64 -3.69 -1.55
N LEU A 162 12.82 -5.00 -1.77
CA LEU A 162 11.87 -5.82 -2.54
C LEU A 162 10.48 -5.88 -1.91
N ARG A 163 10.40 -5.98 -0.58
CA ARG A 163 9.11 -5.99 0.14
C ARG A 163 8.40 -4.64 0.03
N GLU A 164 9.14 -3.54 0.11
CA GLU A 164 8.63 -2.19 -0.04
C GLU A 164 8.12 -1.94 -1.46
N ALA A 165 8.92 -2.26 -2.47
CA ALA A 165 8.54 -2.15 -3.89
C ALA A 165 7.27 -2.98 -4.21
N ARG A 166 7.18 -4.22 -3.70
CA ARG A 166 5.97 -5.04 -3.86
C ARG A 166 4.74 -4.39 -3.20
N ASN A 167 4.90 -3.82 -2.01
CA ASN A 167 3.79 -3.17 -1.33
C ASN A 167 3.33 -1.92 -2.09
N ALA A 168 4.27 -1.10 -2.58
CA ALA A 168 3.97 0.06 -3.43
C ALA A 168 3.23 -0.38 -4.71
N ALA A 169 3.72 -1.41 -5.40
CA ALA A 169 3.09 -1.97 -6.60
C ALA A 169 1.66 -2.49 -6.34
N ALA A 170 1.38 -3.04 -5.15
CA ALA A 170 0.04 -3.50 -4.80
C ALA A 170 -0.97 -2.37 -4.54
N HIS A 171 -0.48 -1.16 -4.25
CA HIS A 171 -1.30 0.03 -4.03
C HIS A 171 -1.53 0.85 -5.31
N GLY A 172 -0.63 0.76 -6.29
CA GLY A 172 -0.76 1.39 -7.61
C GLY A 172 -1.98 0.90 -8.40
N LYS A 173 -2.71 1.82 -9.03
CA LYS A 173 -3.85 1.51 -9.90
C LYS A 173 -3.81 2.33 -11.19
N GLY A 174 -4.11 1.69 -12.32
CA GLY A 174 -4.26 2.39 -13.60
C GLY A 174 -2.93 2.89 -14.16
N GLU A 175 -2.77 4.21 -14.33
CA GLU A 175 -1.50 4.82 -14.77
C GLU A 175 -0.41 4.75 -13.70
N GLU A 176 -0.77 4.42 -12.46
CA GLU A 176 0.12 4.22 -11.31
C GLU A 176 0.62 2.77 -11.17
N ALA A 177 0.27 1.92 -12.15
CA ALA A 177 0.52 0.49 -12.11
C ALA A 177 1.99 0.18 -12.45
N LEU A 178 2.47 -0.94 -11.92
CA LEU A 178 3.82 -1.43 -12.14
C LEU A 178 4.05 -1.68 -13.63
N SER A 179 5.07 -1.07 -14.23
CA SER A 179 5.41 -1.33 -15.62
C SER A 179 6.01 -2.73 -15.80
N SER A 180 5.92 -3.27 -17.02
CA SER A 180 6.52 -4.58 -17.33
C SER A 180 8.04 -4.58 -17.13
N SER A 181 8.73 -3.48 -17.44
CA SER A 181 10.17 -3.33 -17.21
C SER A 181 10.51 -3.35 -15.72
N GLU A 182 9.83 -2.55 -14.91
CA GLU A 182 10.06 -2.49 -13.45
C GLU A 182 9.76 -3.85 -12.80
N ALA A 183 8.71 -4.55 -13.24
CA ALA A 183 8.41 -5.90 -12.78
C ALA A 183 9.55 -6.87 -13.11
N LEU A 184 10.10 -6.81 -14.33
CA LEU A 184 11.21 -7.68 -14.72
C LEU A 184 12.48 -7.40 -13.92
N ASP A 185 12.78 -6.14 -13.64
CA ASP A 185 13.93 -5.77 -12.80
C ASP A 185 13.74 -6.26 -11.36
N LEU A 186 12.57 -6.06 -10.76
CA LEU A 186 12.26 -6.60 -9.43
C LEU A 186 12.32 -8.15 -9.40
N ILE A 187 11.81 -8.81 -10.43
CA ILE A 187 11.88 -10.28 -10.54
C ILE A 187 13.34 -10.73 -10.63
N ARG A 188 14.18 -10.05 -11.41
CA ARG A 188 15.61 -10.32 -11.48
C ARG A 188 16.27 -10.21 -10.10
N GLN A 189 15.95 -9.17 -9.34
CA GLN A 189 16.46 -8.98 -7.97
C GLN A 189 15.96 -10.05 -6.99
N ILE A 190 14.70 -10.50 -7.13
CA ILE A 190 14.17 -11.64 -6.36
C ILE A 190 14.96 -12.91 -6.66
N LYS A 191 15.22 -13.20 -7.95
CA LYS A 191 15.98 -14.39 -8.35
C LYS A 191 17.42 -14.32 -7.84
N LEU A 192 18.07 -13.15 -7.89
CA LEU A 192 19.38 -12.95 -7.27
C LEU A 192 19.38 -13.32 -5.78
N LEU A 193 18.40 -12.82 -5.02
CA LEU A 193 18.31 -13.16 -3.59
C LEU A 193 18.05 -14.66 -3.38
N GLN A 194 17.26 -15.29 -4.24
CA GLN A 194 17.08 -16.75 -4.22
C GLN A 194 18.40 -17.49 -4.44
N GLU A 195 19.24 -17.07 -5.40
CA GLU A 195 20.56 -17.67 -5.63
C GLU A 195 21.49 -17.56 -4.41
N VAL A 196 21.42 -16.44 -3.68
CA VAL A 196 22.18 -16.28 -2.42
C VAL A 196 21.66 -17.21 -1.31
N LEU A 197 20.35 -17.46 -1.28
CA LEU A 197 19.70 -18.24 -0.22
C LEU A 197 19.70 -19.76 -0.45
N HIS A 198 19.74 -20.22 -1.71
CA HIS A 198 19.72 -21.65 -2.03
C HIS A 198 20.88 -22.43 -1.40
N PRO A 199 22.15 -22.00 -1.50
CA PRO A 199 23.29 -22.72 -0.89
C PRO A 199 23.18 -22.85 0.63
N VAL A 200 22.47 -21.93 1.29
CA VAL A 200 22.26 -21.95 2.75
C VAL A 200 21.37 -23.13 3.15
N LEU A 201 20.46 -23.59 2.30
CA LEU A 201 19.66 -24.78 2.58
C LEU A 201 20.56 -26.00 2.82
N ASP A 202 21.57 -26.19 1.97
CA ASP A 202 22.45 -27.36 2.02
C ASP A 202 23.41 -27.33 3.22
N GLN A 203 23.71 -26.13 3.72
CA GLN A 203 24.53 -25.93 4.90
C GLN A 203 23.77 -26.16 6.21
N LEU A 204 22.43 -26.07 6.20
CA LEU A 204 21.60 -26.33 7.37
C LEU A 204 21.18 -27.80 7.45
N PRO A 205 21.39 -28.50 8.57
CA PRO A 205 21.08 -29.92 8.70
C PRO A 205 19.57 -30.18 8.51
N PRO A 206 19.18 -31.23 7.76
CA PRO A 206 17.78 -31.55 7.53
C PRO A 206 17.09 -31.96 8.85
N LYS A 207 15.81 -31.59 8.98
CA LYS A 207 14.98 -31.90 10.16
C LYS A 207 14.96 -33.40 10.50
N SER A 208 15.12 -34.28 9.51
CA SER A 208 15.13 -35.75 9.68
C SER A 208 16.42 -36.32 10.30
N ALA A 209 17.49 -35.54 10.43
CA ALA A 209 18.74 -35.97 11.05
C ALA A 209 18.75 -35.74 12.58
N ARG A 210 17.65 -35.25 13.15
CA ARG A 210 17.48 -35.04 14.59
C ARG A 210 16.67 -36.22 15.16
N ILE A 211 17.36 -37.34 15.42
CA ILE A 211 16.88 -38.42 16.30
C ILE A 211 17.09 -37.99 17.74
#